data_AF-A0A1H1RDV9-F1
#
_entry.id   AF-A0A1H1RDV9-F1
#
_cell.length_a   1.000
_cell.length_b   1.000
_cell.length_c   1.000
_cell.angle_alpha   90.00
_cell.angle_beta   90.00
_cell.angle_gamma   90.00
#
_symmetry.space_group_name_H-M   'P 1'
#
loop_
_entity.id
_entity.type
_entity.pdbx_description
1 polymer ?
#
loop_
_entity_poly.entity_id
_entity_poly.type
_entity_poly.pdbx_seq_one_letter_code
_entity_poly.pdbx_strand_id
1 'polypeptide(L)'
;MKKALIALGTIVIILIALVGGLIVAEQRAKASLEADVAEYLDSCAITPDRVDVHGRPYLVYAAQHTADLTYVDLEPAKGTNKDQVLVHHLVDGHADRLTRFITFDYPSGTVRPVKNADDSYTEVAEIDGEEVTFSARTDPSDDGTRLDVLANGRQHARFTLPRTAEVRAVSAGDDGVIVEIEYADPNCR
;
A
#
# COMPACT_ATOMS: atom_id res chain seq x y z
N MET A 1 54.98 -14.35 -13.27
CA MET A 1 54.16 -13.76 -12.17
C MET A 1 53.51 -12.42 -12.55
N LYS A 2 54.23 -11.42 -13.12
CA LYS A 2 53.62 -10.13 -13.55
C LYS A 2 52.41 -10.25 -14.50
N LYS A 3 52.49 -11.13 -15.52
CA LYS A 3 51.38 -11.35 -16.47
C LYS A 3 50.12 -11.93 -15.80
N ALA A 4 50.30 -12.79 -14.80
CA ALA A 4 49.18 -13.38 -14.05
C ALA A 4 48.52 -12.35 -13.13
N LEU A 5 49.30 -11.47 -12.50
CA LEU A 5 48.80 -10.36 -11.69
C LEU A 5 48.02 -9.32 -12.53
N ILE A 6 48.51 -9.01 -13.74
CA ILE A 6 47.79 -8.11 -14.66
C ILE A 6 46.47 -8.73 -15.11
N ALA A 7 46.48 -10.00 -15.52
CA ALA A 7 45.26 -10.71 -15.92
C ALA A 7 44.23 -10.77 -14.78
N LEU A 8 44.69 -11.07 -13.55
CA LEU A 8 43.82 -11.05 -12.37
C LEU A 8 43.22 -9.66 -12.12
N GLY A 9 44.04 -8.60 -12.21
CA GLY A 9 43.57 -7.22 -12.07
C GLY A 9 42.53 -6.85 -13.11
N THR A 10 42.73 -7.24 -14.38
CA THR A 10 41.76 -7.01 -15.46
C THR A 10 40.45 -7.75 -15.20
N ILE A 11 40.49 -9.02 -14.77
CA ILE A 11 39.29 -9.79 -14.45
C ILE A 11 38.50 -9.14 -13.32
N VAL A 12 39.17 -8.70 -12.26
CA VAL A 12 38.52 -8.02 -11.13
C VAL A 12 37.84 -6.72 -11.57
N ILE A 13 38.49 -5.91 -12.42
CA ILE A 13 37.89 -4.69 -12.97
C ILE A 13 36.64 -5.00 -13.80
N ILE A 14 36.70 -6.03 -14.65
CA ILE A 14 35.55 -6.46 -15.46
C ILE A 14 34.39 -6.90 -14.56
N LEU A 15 34.68 -7.69 -13.52
CA LEU A 15 33.65 -8.15 -12.58
C LEU A 15 33.01 -6.98 -11.83
N ILE A 16 33.79 -6.00 -11.37
CA ILE A 16 33.26 -4.80 -10.71
C ILE A 16 32.35 -4.01 -11.67
N ALA A 17 32.77 -3.84 -12.94
CA ALA A 17 31.96 -3.14 -13.93
C ALA A 17 30.64 -3.88 -14.23
N LEU A 18 30.67 -5.21 -14.33
CA LEU A 18 29.47 -6.03 -14.54
C LEU A 18 28.50 -5.95 -13.35
N VAL A 19 29.01 -6.09 -12.12
CA VAL A 19 28.19 -5.99 -10.90
C VAL A 19 27.61 -4.59 -10.75
N GLY A 20 28.41 -3.54 -10.97
CA GLY A 20 27.96 -2.16 -10.94
C GLY A 20 26.89 -1.88 -12.00
N GLY A 21 27.09 -2.37 -13.22
CA GLY A 21 26.11 -2.28 -14.30
C GLY A 21 24.79 -2.97 -13.97
N LEU A 22 24.84 -4.16 -13.37
CA LEU A 22 23.66 -4.90 -12.94
C LEU A 22 22.87 -4.16 -11.86
N ILE A 23 23.55 -3.58 -10.86
CA ILE A 23 22.91 -2.79 -9.80
C ILE A 23 22.17 -1.59 -10.38
N VAL A 24 22.81 -0.85 -11.30
CA VAL A 24 22.18 0.30 -11.97
C VAL A 24 20.99 -0.12 -12.82
N ALA A 25 21.11 -1.24 -13.54
CA ALA A 25 20.01 -1.78 -14.34
C ALA A 25 18.81 -2.19 -13.46
N GLU A 26 19.04 -2.86 -12.33
CA GLU A 26 18.01 -3.19 -11.35
C GLU A 26 17.32 -1.95 -10.78
N GLN A 27 18.07 -0.90 -10.44
CA GLN A 27 17.48 0.35 -9.94
C GLN A 27 16.63 1.06 -11.00
N ARG A 28 17.08 1.07 -12.26
CA ARG A 28 16.29 1.62 -13.37
C ARG A 28 15.03 0.80 -13.64
N ALA A 29 15.11 -0.52 -13.56
CA ALA A 29 13.95 -1.40 -13.69
C ALA A 29 12.93 -1.14 -12.57
N LYS A 30 13.38 -0.98 -11.31
CA LYS A 30 12.50 -0.58 -10.21
C LYS A 30 11.78 0.75 -10.48
N ALA A 31 12.53 1.77 -10.88
CA ALA A 31 11.96 3.09 -11.18
C ALA A 31 10.94 3.05 -12.35
N SER A 32 11.16 2.19 -13.34
CA SER A 32 10.20 1.96 -14.43
C SER A 32 8.90 1.36 -13.90
N LEU A 33 8.98 0.32 -13.06
CA LEU A 33 7.78 -0.30 -12.47
C LEU A 33 7.03 0.66 -11.55
N GLU A 34 7.74 1.48 -10.77
CA GLU A 34 7.13 2.52 -9.94
C GLU A 34 6.38 3.56 -10.78
N ALA A 35 6.90 3.90 -11.97
CA ALA A 35 6.23 4.79 -12.91
C ALA A 35 4.98 4.15 -13.54
N ASP A 36 5.04 2.87 -13.93
CA ASP A 36 3.89 2.13 -14.47
C ASP A 36 2.74 2.07 -13.44
N VAL A 37 3.07 1.83 -12.16
CA VAL A 37 2.09 1.85 -11.07
C VAL A 37 1.52 3.25 -10.85
N ALA A 38 2.36 4.29 -10.88
CA ALA A 38 1.89 5.66 -10.73
C ALA A 38 0.95 6.08 -11.87
N GLU A 39 1.24 5.70 -13.12
CA GLU A 39 0.36 5.95 -14.28
C GLU A 39 -0.98 5.22 -14.11
N TYR A 40 -0.94 3.96 -13.68
CA TYR A 40 -2.15 3.19 -13.39
C TYR A 40 -3.00 3.87 -12.31
N LEU A 41 -2.40 4.29 -11.19
CA LEU A 41 -3.12 4.97 -10.10
C LEU A 41 -3.67 6.35 -10.48
N ASP A 42 -2.96 7.10 -11.33
CA ASP A 42 -3.46 8.38 -11.86
C ASP A 42 -4.77 8.17 -12.64
N SER A 43 -4.88 7.10 -13.43
CA SER A 43 -6.14 6.73 -14.10
C SER A 43 -7.26 6.39 -13.10
N CYS A 44 -6.92 5.98 -11.88
CA CYS A 44 -7.86 5.73 -10.78
C CYS A 44 -8.25 6.99 -9.99
N ALA A 45 -7.76 8.17 -10.37
CA ALA A 45 -7.84 9.40 -9.58
C ALA A 45 -7.24 9.25 -8.17
N ILE A 46 -6.18 8.44 -8.05
CA ILE A 46 -5.41 8.25 -6.82
C ILE A 46 -4.02 8.82 -7.06
N THR A 47 -3.65 9.86 -6.32
CA THR A 47 -2.34 10.49 -6.44
C THR A 47 -1.38 9.90 -5.40
N PRO A 48 -0.32 9.19 -5.80
CA PRO A 48 0.63 8.59 -4.88
C PRO A 48 1.63 9.61 -4.33
N ASP A 49 1.99 9.49 -3.05
CA ASP A 49 3.12 10.23 -2.47
C ASP A 49 4.41 9.44 -2.61
N ARG A 50 4.32 8.14 -2.33
CA ARG A 50 5.44 7.20 -2.41
C ARG A 50 4.95 5.85 -2.91
N VAL A 51 5.60 5.36 -3.95
CA VAL A 51 5.37 4.02 -4.51
C VAL A 51 6.54 3.13 -4.11
N ASP A 52 6.26 1.95 -3.57
CA ASP A 52 7.27 0.92 -3.30
C ASP A 52 6.84 -0.42 -3.92
N VAL A 53 7.47 -0.75 -5.05
CA VAL A 53 7.24 -2.00 -5.77
C VAL A 53 8.07 -3.12 -5.13
N HIS A 54 7.40 -4.21 -4.74
CA HIS A 54 8.05 -5.43 -4.26
C HIS A 54 8.12 -6.48 -5.36
N GLY A 55 9.07 -7.40 -5.25
CA GLY A 55 9.30 -8.47 -6.25
C GLY A 55 10.66 -8.33 -6.92
N ARG A 56 11.71 -8.85 -6.27
CA ARG A 56 13.06 -8.92 -6.86
C ARG A 56 13.25 -10.26 -7.59
N PRO A 57 14.01 -10.31 -8.70
CA PRO A 57 14.75 -9.22 -9.34
C PRO A 57 13.88 -8.35 -10.28
N TYR A 58 14.05 -7.03 -10.23
CA TYR A 58 13.17 -6.09 -10.94
C TYR A 58 13.35 -6.14 -12.46
N LEU A 59 14.54 -6.50 -12.96
CA LEU A 59 14.79 -6.60 -14.40
C LEU A 59 13.87 -7.58 -15.12
N VAL A 60 13.52 -8.69 -14.46
CA VAL A 60 12.63 -9.71 -15.04
C VAL A 60 11.21 -9.19 -15.10
N TYR A 61 10.74 -8.60 -14.01
CA TYR A 61 9.41 -8.00 -13.90
C TYR A 61 9.19 -6.83 -14.86
N ALA A 62 10.18 -5.93 -14.97
CA ALA A 62 10.14 -4.83 -15.93
C ALA A 62 10.11 -5.30 -17.38
N ALA A 63 10.81 -6.39 -17.72
CA ALA A 63 10.76 -6.97 -19.06
C ALA A 63 9.39 -7.61 -19.39
N GLN A 64 8.60 -7.95 -18.37
CA GLN A 64 7.27 -8.52 -18.48
C GLN A 64 6.15 -7.50 -18.21
N HIS A 65 6.49 -6.23 -17.98
CA HIS A 65 5.54 -5.18 -17.56
C HIS A 65 4.62 -5.63 -16.42
N THR A 66 5.19 -6.37 -15.46
CA THR A 66 4.45 -7.01 -14.36
C THR A 66 4.95 -6.50 -13.00
N ALA A 67 4.05 -6.18 -12.07
CA ALA A 67 4.36 -5.91 -10.67
C ALA A 67 3.41 -6.69 -9.73
N ASP A 68 3.92 -7.70 -9.01
CA ASP A 68 3.09 -8.65 -8.25
C ASP A 68 2.41 -8.04 -7.02
N LEU A 69 3.13 -7.19 -6.27
CA LEU A 69 2.59 -6.51 -5.10
C LEU A 69 3.26 -5.15 -4.94
N THR A 70 2.48 -4.08 -5.00
CA THR A 70 2.99 -2.72 -4.83
C THR A 70 2.28 -2.01 -3.70
N TYR A 71 3.05 -1.56 -2.71
CA TYR A 71 2.57 -0.72 -1.63
C TYR A 71 2.73 0.74 -2.04
N VAL A 72 1.67 1.52 -1.86
CA VAL A 72 1.65 2.92 -2.24
C VAL A 72 1.13 3.74 -1.08
N ASP A 73 1.99 4.57 -0.50
CA ASP A 73 1.59 5.54 0.50
C ASP A 73 0.95 6.74 -0.20
N LEU A 74 -0.20 7.18 0.34
CA LEU A 74 -0.92 8.38 -0.08
C LEU A 74 -0.84 9.43 1.03
N GLU A 75 -0.97 10.70 0.66
CA GLU A 75 -1.07 11.77 1.65
C GLU A 75 -2.33 11.53 2.48
N PRO A 76 -2.23 11.38 3.82
CA PRO A 76 -3.40 11.14 4.66
C PRO A 76 -4.36 12.32 4.55
N ALA A 77 -5.63 12.05 4.24
CA ALA A 77 -6.64 13.09 4.28
C ALA A 77 -6.90 13.55 5.72
N LYS A 78 -7.53 14.71 5.87
CA LYS A 78 -7.90 15.25 7.19
C LYS A 78 -8.72 14.23 8.01
N GLY A 79 -8.24 13.92 9.21
CA GLY A 79 -8.87 12.95 10.11
C GLY A 79 -8.41 11.50 9.93
N THR A 80 -7.41 11.30 9.06
CA THR A 80 -6.65 10.05 8.93
C THR A 80 -5.19 10.33 9.22
N ASN A 81 -4.45 9.34 9.71
CA ASN A 81 -3.02 9.47 9.99
C ASN A 81 -2.14 8.60 9.07
N LYS A 82 -2.75 7.65 8.37
CA LYS A 82 -2.10 6.82 7.37
C LYS A 82 -3.11 6.42 6.30
N ASP A 83 -2.66 6.43 5.06
CA ASP A 83 -3.46 6.00 3.92
C ASP A 83 -2.53 5.26 2.95
N GLN A 84 -2.84 3.99 2.68
CA GLN A 84 -2.00 3.13 1.86
C GLN A 84 -2.85 2.33 0.89
N VAL A 85 -2.42 2.26 -0.36
CA VAL A 85 -3.01 1.44 -1.41
C VAL A 85 -2.09 0.26 -1.69
N LEU A 86 -2.70 -0.89 -1.95
CA LEU A 86 -2.05 -2.12 -2.34
C LEU A 86 -2.56 -2.51 -3.73
N VAL A 87 -1.67 -2.42 -4.72
CA VAL A 87 -1.94 -2.88 -6.08
C VAL A 87 -1.50 -4.34 -6.16
N HIS A 88 -2.47 -5.23 -6.36
CA HIS A 88 -2.22 -6.66 -6.53
C HIS A 88 -2.07 -6.97 -8.02
N HIS A 89 -0.90 -7.49 -8.39
CA HIS A 89 -0.57 -8.01 -9.71
C HIS A 89 -0.99 -7.06 -10.85
N LEU A 90 -0.16 -6.05 -11.10
CA LEU A 90 -0.31 -5.13 -12.23
C LEU A 90 0.39 -5.72 -13.46
N VAL A 91 -0.34 -5.94 -14.55
CA VAL A 91 0.19 -6.41 -15.85
C VAL A 91 -0.39 -5.54 -16.96
N ASP A 92 0.47 -4.97 -17.81
CA ASP A 92 0.05 -4.13 -18.95
C ASP A 92 -0.94 -3.01 -18.59
N GLY A 93 -0.81 -2.45 -17.38
CA GLY A 93 -1.69 -1.39 -16.85
C GLY A 93 -3.02 -1.88 -16.27
N HIS A 94 -3.17 -3.18 -16.05
CA HIS A 94 -4.35 -3.81 -15.45
C HIS A 94 -3.99 -4.50 -14.14
N ALA A 95 -4.71 -4.20 -13.06
CA ALA A 95 -4.52 -4.84 -11.77
C ALA A 95 -5.60 -5.90 -11.53
N ASP A 96 -5.23 -7.01 -10.90
CA ASP A 96 -6.19 -8.04 -10.48
C ASP A 96 -7.08 -7.55 -9.34
N ARG A 97 -6.51 -6.76 -8.42
CA ARG A 97 -7.22 -6.22 -7.26
C ARG A 97 -6.56 -4.94 -6.76
N LEU A 98 -7.39 -4.04 -6.25
CA LEU A 98 -6.95 -2.80 -5.63
C LEU A 98 -7.55 -2.70 -4.22
N THR A 99 -6.69 -2.84 -3.22
CA THR A 99 -7.07 -2.75 -1.80
C THR A 99 -6.51 -1.46 -1.22
N ARG A 100 -7.24 -0.80 -0.32
CA ARG A 100 -6.77 0.40 0.37
C ARG A 100 -7.00 0.25 1.87
N PHE A 101 -6.00 0.67 2.63
CA PHE A 101 -5.97 0.67 4.08
C PHE A 101 -5.93 2.12 4.55
N ILE A 102 -6.98 2.55 5.23
CA ILE A 102 -7.09 3.90 5.76
C ILE A 102 -7.09 3.81 7.28
N THR A 103 -6.14 4.46 7.94
CA THR A 103 -6.04 4.51 9.40
C THR A 103 -6.59 5.84 9.91
N PHE A 104 -7.62 5.75 10.73
CA PHE A 104 -8.26 6.88 11.40
C PHE A 104 -7.73 7.02 12.82
N ASP A 105 -7.55 8.26 13.28
CA ASP A 105 -7.21 8.51 14.68
C ASP A 105 -8.31 7.99 15.61
N TYR A 106 -7.91 7.49 16.78
CA TYR A 106 -8.88 7.18 17.83
C TYR A 106 -9.53 8.45 18.40
N PRO A 107 -10.69 8.32 19.05
CA PRO A 107 -11.14 9.33 20.01
C PRO A 107 -10.04 9.61 21.05
N SER A 108 -9.95 10.85 21.52
CA SER A 108 -8.98 11.21 22.56
C SER A 108 -9.17 10.35 23.82
N GLY A 109 -8.08 9.81 24.35
CA GLY A 109 -8.09 8.97 25.54
C GLY A 109 -6.87 8.04 25.57
N THR A 110 -6.74 7.26 26.64
CA THR A 110 -5.77 6.16 26.69
C THR A 110 -6.37 4.96 25.96
N VAL A 111 -5.73 4.56 24.86
CA VAL A 111 -6.22 3.47 24.01
C VAL A 111 -5.40 2.20 24.19
N ARG A 112 -6.08 1.06 24.25
CA ARG A 112 -5.47 -0.28 24.23
C ARG A 112 -6.24 -1.18 23.27
N PRO A 113 -5.68 -1.53 22.10
CA PRO A 113 -6.27 -2.50 21.20
C PRO A 113 -6.49 -3.85 21.87
N VAL A 114 -7.64 -4.47 21.60
CA VAL A 114 -7.89 -5.86 21.97
C VAL A 114 -7.39 -6.75 20.84
N LYS A 115 -6.55 -7.73 21.19
CA LYS A 115 -5.94 -8.67 20.25
C LYS A 115 -6.55 -10.06 20.41
N ASN A 116 -6.62 -10.80 19.31
CA ASN A 116 -6.91 -12.23 19.33
C ASN A 116 -5.78 -13.01 20.02
N ALA A 117 -6.01 -14.30 20.26
CA ALA A 117 -5.01 -15.19 20.88
C ALA A 117 -3.72 -15.37 20.06
N ASP A 118 -3.74 -15.04 18.77
CA ASP A 118 -2.60 -15.08 17.85
C ASP A 118 -1.91 -13.71 17.69
N ASP A 119 -2.21 -12.76 18.59
CA ASP A 119 -1.74 -11.37 18.57
C ASP A 119 -2.25 -10.52 17.38
N SER A 120 -3.16 -11.02 16.55
CA SER A 120 -3.81 -10.21 15.52
C SER A 120 -4.78 -9.19 16.11
N TYR A 121 -4.90 -8.03 15.49
CA TYR A 121 -5.84 -6.99 15.93
C TYR A 121 -7.30 -7.42 15.68
N THR A 122 -8.17 -7.06 16.63
CA THR A 122 -9.63 -7.15 16.47
C THR A 122 -10.19 -5.79 16.10
N GLU A 123 -11.49 -5.70 15.86
CA GLU A 123 -12.23 -4.45 15.71
C GLU A 123 -12.46 -3.69 17.04
N VAL A 124 -11.96 -4.20 18.16
CA VAL A 124 -12.24 -3.69 19.50
C VAL A 124 -11.00 -3.04 20.13
N ALA A 125 -11.19 -1.91 20.81
CA ALA A 125 -10.20 -1.33 21.71
C ALA A 125 -10.83 -0.87 23.02
N GLU A 126 -10.04 -0.90 24.09
CA GLU A 126 -10.36 -0.24 25.35
C GLU A 126 -9.92 1.23 25.27
N ILE A 127 -10.84 2.17 25.52
CA ILE A 127 -10.58 3.61 25.55
C ILE A 127 -10.99 4.13 26.92
N ASP A 128 -10.01 4.61 27.69
CA ASP A 128 -10.19 5.09 29.07
C ASP A 128 -10.92 4.08 29.99
N GLY A 129 -10.70 2.79 29.76
CA GLY A 129 -11.30 1.70 30.53
C GLY A 129 -12.64 1.18 30.00
N GLU A 130 -13.19 1.77 28.93
CA GLU A 130 -14.41 1.32 28.28
C GLU A 130 -14.13 0.59 26.97
N GLU A 131 -14.83 -0.51 26.73
CA GLU A 131 -14.73 -1.26 25.48
C GLU A 131 -15.47 -0.53 24.36
N VAL A 132 -14.79 -0.34 23.23
CA VAL A 132 -15.31 0.30 22.02
C VAL A 132 -15.11 -0.62 20.83
N THR A 133 -16.21 -0.99 20.19
CA THR A 133 -16.24 -1.77 18.96
C THR A 133 -16.33 -0.83 17.75
N PHE A 134 -15.37 -0.97 16.84
CA PHE A 134 -15.34 -0.23 15.59
C PHE A 134 -16.01 -1.02 14.47
N SER A 135 -16.66 -0.30 13.56
CA SER A 135 -17.19 -0.86 12.32
C SER A 135 -17.15 0.18 11.23
N ALA A 136 -17.29 -0.25 9.99
CA ALA A 136 -17.32 0.66 8.85
C ALA A 136 -18.32 0.18 7.82
N ARG A 137 -18.84 1.12 7.03
CA ARG A 137 -19.74 0.83 5.92
C ARG A 137 -19.52 1.83 4.80
N THR A 138 -19.79 1.37 3.58
CA THR A 138 -19.77 2.21 2.39
C THR A 138 -21.19 2.43 1.87
N ASP A 139 -21.47 3.67 1.45
CA ASP A 139 -22.72 4.07 0.79
C ASP A 139 -22.37 4.77 -0.53
N PRO A 140 -23.05 4.45 -1.65
CA PRO A 140 -22.92 5.22 -2.88
C PRO A 140 -23.29 6.69 -2.68
N SER A 141 -22.57 7.59 -3.35
CA SER A 141 -22.82 9.03 -3.33
C SER A 141 -22.56 9.65 -4.71
N ASP A 142 -23.02 10.88 -4.94
CA ASP A 142 -22.88 11.54 -6.24
C ASP A 142 -21.40 11.77 -6.65
N ASP A 143 -20.51 11.95 -5.67
CA ASP A 143 -19.08 12.24 -5.86
C ASP A 143 -18.18 11.02 -5.64
N GLY A 144 -18.74 9.80 -5.62
CA GLY A 144 -17.99 8.56 -5.37
C GLY A 144 -18.65 7.69 -4.30
N THR A 145 -17.89 7.17 -3.34
CA THR A 145 -18.43 6.33 -2.26
C THR A 145 -18.11 6.91 -0.90
N ARG A 146 -19.16 7.15 -0.10
CA ARG A 146 -19.00 7.59 1.27
C ARG A 146 -18.63 6.40 2.13
N LEU A 147 -17.51 6.51 2.84
CA LEU A 147 -17.10 5.61 3.90
C LEU A 147 -17.45 6.25 5.25
N ASP A 148 -18.29 5.57 6.04
CA ASP A 148 -18.58 5.95 7.42
C ASP A 148 -17.93 4.94 8.36
N VAL A 149 -17.11 5.43 9.28
CA VAL A 149 -16.51 4.66 10.38
C VAL A 149 -17.29 4.96 11.65
N LEU A 150 -17.64 3.91 12.39
CA LEU A 150 -18.50 3.96 13.56
C LEU A 150 -17.76 3.42 14.79
N ALA A 151 -17.99 4.05 15.94
CA ALA A 151 -17.57 3.58 17.26
C ALA A 151 -18.83 3.29 18.09
N ASN A 152 -19.06 2.03 18.47
CA ASN A 152 -20.30 1.58 19.13
C ASN A 152 -21.57 2.04 18.38
N GLY A 153 -21.53 2.00 17.04
CA GLY A 153 -22.63 2.41 16.14
C GLY A 153 -22.81 3.93 15.98
N ARG A 154 -22.01 4.76 16.65
CA ARG A 154 -22.03 6.23 16.49
C ARG A 154 -20.97 6.68 15.48
N GLN A 155 -21.25 7.73 14.73
CA GLN A 155 -20.29 8.27 13.76
C GLN A 155 -18.99 8.66 14.45
N HIS A 156 -17.89 8.05 14.00
CA HIS A 156 -16.52 8.36 14.41
C HIS A 156 -15.82 9.22 13.36
N ALA A 157 -15.77 8.73 12.12
CA ALA A 157 -15.13 9.42 11.01
C ALA A 157 -15.91 9.23 9.71
N ARG A 158 -15.73 10.16 8.77
CA ARG A 158 -16.31 10.10 7.42
C ARG A 158 -15.24 10.41 6.40
N PHE A 159 -15.22 9.64 5.33
CA PHE A 159 -14.28 9.78 4.23
C PHE A 159 -15.02 9.60 2.89
N THR A 160 -14.60 10.32 1.84
CA THR A 160 -15.12 10.11 0.49
C THR A 160 -14.08 9.40 -0.34
N LEU A 161 -14.42 8.22 -0.82
CA LEU A 161 -13.61 7.44 -1.74
C LEU A 161 -13.90 7.89 -3.17
N PRO A 162 -12.86 7.99 -4.03
CA PRO A 162 -13.02 8.47 -5.40
C PRO A 162 -13.84 7.52 -6.29
N ARG A 163 -14.00 6.26 -5.86
CA ARG A 163 -14.62 5.18 -6.64
C ARG A 163 -15.39 4.24 -5.73
N THR A 164 -16.23 3.41 -6.34
CA THR A 164 -17.00 2.37 -5.65
C THR A 164 -16.10 1.36 -4.98
N ALA A 165 -16.35 1.11 -3.70
CA ALA A 165 -15.58 0.17 -2.90
C ALA A 165 -16.46 -0.47 -1.82
N GLU A 166 -16.01 -1.62 -1.33
CA GLU A 166 -16.62 -2.37 -0.25
C GLU A 166 -15.66 -2.45 0.93
N VAL A 167 -16.20 -2.35 2.15
CA VAL A 167 -15.43 -2.63 3.37
C VAL A 167 -15.17 -4.13 3.46
N ARG A 168 -13.91 -4.51 3.60
CA ARG A 168 -13.48 -5.90 3.80
C ARG A 168 -13.23 -6.21 5.27
N ALA A 169 -12.58 -5.30 5.99
CA ALA A 169 -12.26 -5.49 7.39
C ALA A 169 -12.15 -4.14 8.13
N VAL A 170 -12.31 -4.20 9.44
CA VAL A 170 -12.00 -3.12 10.37
C VAL A 170 -11.16 -3.69 11.50
N SER A 171 -10.09 -3.00 11.87
CA SER A 171 -9.21 -3.41 12.96
C SER A 171 -8.77 -2.21 13.76
N ALA A 172 -8.87 -2.31 15.08
CA ALA A 172 -8.32 -1.37 16.02
C ALA A 172 -6.82 -1.70 16.21
N GLY A 173 -5.94 -0.94 15.56
CA GLY A 173 -4.49 -1.10 15.62
C GLY A 173 -3.83 -0.24 16.70
N ASP A 174 -2.51 -0.40 16.89
CA ASP A 174 -1.75 0.41 17.85
C ASP A 174 -1.76 1.91 17.50
N ASP A 175 -1.79 2.25 16.21
CA ASP A 175 -1.70 3.64 15.71
C ASP A 175 -3.06 4.24 15.28
N GLY A 176 -4.16 3.49 15.40
CA GLY A 176 -5.49 3.97 14.99
C GLY A 176 -6.43 2.86 14.53
N VAL A 177 -7.62 3.26 14.08
CA VAL A 177 -8.63 2.36 13.50
C VAL A 177 -8.35 2.18 12.02
N ILE A 178 -7.95 0.99 11.62
CA ILE A 178 -7.62 0.61 10.25
C ILE A 178 -8.89 0.09 9.58
N VAL A 179 -9.24 0.67 8.43
CA VAL A 179 -10.31 0.18 7.58
C VAL A 179 -9.70 -0.32 6.28
N GLU A 180 -9.91 -1.60 6.00
CA GLU A 180 -9.59 -2.21 4.72
C GLU A 180 -10.80 -2.10 3.79
N ILE A 181 -10.57 -1.52 2.63
CA ILE A 181 -11.55 -1.49 1.54
C ILE A 181 -10.97 -2.11 0.28
N GLU A 182 -11.87 -2.62 -0.55
CA GLU A 182 -11.53 -3.14 -1.87
C GLU A 182 -12.38 -2.41 -2.92
N TYR A 183 -11.72 -1.89 -3.95
CA TYR A 183 -12.42 -1.23 -5.05
C TYR A 183 -13.15 -2.28 -5.91
N ALA A 184 -14.40 -1.99 -6.25
CA ALA A 184 -15.27 -2.92 -6.98
C ALA A 184 -14.74 -3.22 -8.40
N ASP A 185 -14.11 -2.23 -9.03
CA ASP A 185 -13.41 -2.39 -10.30
C ASP A 185 -11.95 -1.96 -10.12
N PRO A 186 -10.98 -2.90 -10.17
CA PRO A 186 -9.56 -2.56 -10.09
C PRO A 186 -9.08 -1.89 -11.39
N ASN A 187 -9.81 -1.97 -12.50
CA ASN A 187 -9.46 -1.23 -13.70
C ASN A 187 -10.08 0.16 -13.66
N CYS A 188 -9.27 1.14 -14.06
CA CYS A 188 -9.60 2.56 -13.93
C CYS A 188 -9.70 3.28 -15.28
N ARG A 189 -9.65 2.50 -16.37
CA ARG A 189 -9.77 2.96 -17.77
C ARG A 189 -11.14 2.65 -18.33
#